data_AF-A0A4U6RAE2-F1
#
_entry.id   AF-A0A4U6RAE2-F1
#
_cell.length_a   1.000
_cell.length_b   1.000
_cell.length_c   1.000
_cell.angle_alpha   90.00
_cell.angle_beta   90.00
_cell.angle_gamma   90.00
#
_symmetry.space_group_name_H-M   'P 1'
#
loop_
_entity.id
_entity.type
_entity.pdbx_description
1 polymer ?
#
loop_
_entity_poly.entity_id
_entity_poly.type
_entity_poly.pdbx_seq_one_letter_code
_entity_poly.pdbx_strand_id
1 'polypeptide(L)'
;LRIETFQQAMRLANERAPSTLAGGQYSFYFSCALAALYGREALQPVQLEHLTDARVLDLAARIELEPSSNFASAFPTGTPARVVMDQGKGLEEMTVRHPLGDVANPLSTEQVVEKFKNISRKNLHPRWQEEILTAIGGLETAGFPPLLAALRDGTADVRHPPKE
;
A
#
# COMPACT_ATOMS: atom_id res chain seq x y z
N LEU A 1 11.44 11.46 13.95
CA LEU A 1 10.05 11.26 13.47
C LEU A 1 9.49 10.12 14.30
N ARG A 2 8.33 10.32 14.91
CA ARG A 2 7.68 9.36 15.80
C ARG A 2 6.29 9.02 15.26
N ILE A 3 5.97 7.73 15.24
CA ILE A 3 4.67 7.21 14.88
C ILE A 3 3.99 6.75 16.17
N GLU A 4 2.83 7.31 16.44
CA GLU A 4 1.97 6.91 17.53
C GLU A 4 0.77 6.13 16.97
N THR A 5 0.43 4.97 17.55
CA THR A 5 -0.67 4.14 17.04
C THR A 5 -1.39 3.36 18.13
N PHE A 6 -2.38 2.54 17.77
CA PHE A 6 -3.14 1.68 18.68
C PHE A 6 -2.28 0.50 19.18
N GLN A 7 -2.59 -0.01 20.37
CA GLN A 7 -1.71 -0.96 21.07
C GLN A 7 -1.46 -2.27 20.31
N GLN A 8 -2.47 -2.78 19.59
CA GLN A 8 -2.38 -4.06 18.88
C GLN A 8 -1.40 -4.01 17.71
N ALA A 9 -1.15 -2.83 17.11
CA ALA A 9 -0.12 -2.68 16.07
C ALA A 9 1.29 -3.00 16.59
N MET A 10 1.53 -2.95 17.90
CA MET A 10 2.82 -3.29 18.51
C MET A 10 3.10 -4.79 18.51
N ARG A 11 2.09 -5.62 18.19
CA ARG A 11 2.24 -7.07 18.05
C ARG A 11 2.71 -7.49 16.66
N LEU A 12 2.74 -6.57 15.68
CA LEU A 12 3.32 -6.84 14.39
C LEU A 12 4.84 -6.96 14.50
N ALA A 13 5.47 -7.65 13.54
CA ALA A 13 6.91 -7.86 13.52
C ALA A 13 7.68 -6.53 13.58
N ASN A 14 7.20 -5.48 12.90
CA ASN A 14 7.79 -4.14 12.95
C ASN A 14 9.32 -4.14 12.73
N GLU A 15 9.77 -4.94 11.77
CA GLU A 15 11.19 -5.02 11.42
C GLU A 15 11.65 -3.71 10.78
N ARG A 16 12.70 -3.08 11.31
CA ARG A 16 13.29 -1.88 10.70
C ARG A 16 13.94 -2.18 9.35
N ALA A 17 14.53 -3.36 9.23
CA ALA A 17 15.19 -3.86 8.03
C ALA A 17 14.62 -5.23 7.64
N PRO A 18 13.41 -5.26 7.07
CA PRO A 18 12.76 -6.51 6.70
C PRO A 18 13.49 -7.18 5.54
N SER A 19 13.68 -8.50 5.64
CA SER A 19 14.29 -9.31 4.58
C SER A 19 13.26 -9.92 3.60
N THR A 20 11.97 -9.76 3.90
CA THR A 20 10.86 -10.30 3.09
C THR A 20 9.81 -9.24 2.81
N LEU A 21 9.08 -9.39 1.70
CA LEU A 21 7.97 -8.49 1.37
C LEU A 21 6.87 -8.51 2.45
N ALA A 22 6.60 -9.67 3.04
CA ALA A 22 5.65 -9.80 4.15
C ALA A 22 6.14 -9.03 5.39
N GLY A 23 7.42 -9.16 5.74
CA GLY A 23 8.03 -8.37 6.83
C GLY A 23 7.93 -6.86 6.58
N GLY A 24 8.13 -6.43 5.34
CA GLY A 24 7.94 -5.03 4.92
C GLY A 24 6.50 -4.53 5.10
N GLN A 25 5.52 -5.34 4.71
CA GLN A 25 4.09 -5.00 4.87
C GLN A 25 3.68 -4.89 6.34
N TYR A 26 4.27 -5.69 7.23
CA TYR A 26 4.01 -5.66 8.68
C TYR A 26 5.01 -4.81 9.47
N SER A 27 5.60 -3.80 8.81
CA SER A 27 6.51 -2.86 9.45
C SER A 27 6.12 -1.41 9.19
N PHE A 28 5.72 -0.72 10.26
CA PHE A 28 5.50 0.74 10.22
C PHE A 28 6.78 1.50 9.88
N TYR A 29 7.94 1.07 10.40
CA TYR A 29 9.22 1.72 10.13
C TYR A 29 9.56 1.70 8.64
N PHE A 30 9.54 0.50 8.06
CA PHE A 30 9.89 0.32 6.65
C PHE A 30 8.85 0.97 5.74
N SER A 31 7.56 0.73 5.98
CA SER A 31 6.48 1.25 5.12
C SER A 31 6.41 2.79 5.14
N CYS A 32 6.61 3.41 6.31
CA CYS A 32 6.64 4.86 6.44
C CYS A 32 7.86 5.46 5.73
N ALA A 33 9.05 4.88 5.92
CA ALA A 33 10.27 5.33 5.27
C ALA A 33 10.18 5.21 3.74
N LEU A 34 9.67 4.08 3.23
CA LEU A 34 9.47 3.84 1.81
C LEU A 34 8.49 4.86 1.21
N ALA A 35 7.34 5.08 1.85
CA ALA A 35 6.35 6.05 1.38
C ALA A 35 6.87 7.50 1.45
N ALA A 36 7.69 7.84 2.44
CA ALA A 36 8.27 9.17 2.57
C ALA A 36 9.29 9.48 1.45
N LEU A 37 10.06 8.49 1.01
CA LEU A 37 11.11 8.68 -0.01
C LEU A 37 10.59 8.50 -1.45
N TYR A 38 9.64 7.59 -1.65
CA TYR A 38 9.19 7.17 -2.99
C TYR A 38 7.70 7.42 -3.23
N GLY A 39 6.99 7.99 -2.27
CA GLY A 39 5.55 8.23 -2.34
C GLY A 39 4.72 6.97 -2.04
N ARG A 40 3.42 7.19 -1.85
CA ARG A 40 2.45 6.14 -1.47
C ARG A 40 2.36 4.98 -2.48
N GLU A 41 2.66 5.24 -3.75
CA GLU A 41 2.57 4.25 -4.83
C GLU A 41 3.65 3.17 -4.72
N ALA A 42 4.75 3.45 -4.02
CA ALA A 42 5.79 2.46 -3.72
C ALA A 42 5.28 1.33 -2.80
N LEU A 43 4.13 1.52 -2.14
CA LEU A 43 3.45 0.47 -1.38
C LEU A 43 2.50 -0.37 -2.26
N GLN A 44 2.42 -0.13 -3.57
CA GLN A 44 1.41 -0.70 -4.48
C GLN A 44 2.02 -1.28 -5.78
N PRO A 45 2.63 -2.48 -5.72
CA PRO A 45 3.05 -3.20 -4.51
C PRO A 45 4.49 -2.81 -4.12
N VAL A 46 4.86 -3.14 -2.88
CA VAL A 46 6.27 -3.06 -2.45
C VAL A 46 7.12 -3.95 -3.35
N GLN A 47 8.19 -3.38 -3.91
CA GLN A 47 9.14 -4.08 -4.76
C GLN A 47 10.31 -4.62 -3.94
N LEU A 48 10.87 -5.76 -4.38
CA LEU A 48 11.95 -6.45 -3.65
C LEU A 48 13.21 -5.58 -3.53
N GLU A 49 13.51 -4.77 -4.54
CA GLU A 49 14.66 -3.85 -4.54
C GLU A 49 14.67 -2.87 -3.35
N HIS A 50 13.50 -2.51 -2.81
CA HIS A 50 13.41 -1.59 -1.69
C HIS A 50 13.79 -2.21 -0.34
N LEU A 51 13.80 -3.55 -0.22
CA LEU A 51 14.22 -4.23 1.01
C LEU A 51 15.71 -4.02 1.30
N THR A 52 16.51 -3.78 0.27
CA THR A 52 17.96 -3.55 0.36
C THR A 52 18.36 -2.09 0.11
N ASP A 53 17.40 -1.19 -0.04
CA ASP A 53 17.68 0.22 -0.29
C ASP A 53 18.19 0.91 0.98
N ALA A 54 19.48 1.25 0.98
CA ALA A 54 20.16 1.88 2.11
C ALA A 54 19.44 3.16 2.58
N ARG A 55 18.84 3.95 1.69
CA ARG A 55 18.14 5.19 2.09
C ARG A 55 16.86 4.90 2.86
N VAL A 56 16.11 3.88 2.42
CA VAL A 56 14.88 3.43 3.11
C VAL A 56 15.25 2.87 4.47
N LEU A 57 16.27 2.02 4.54
CA LEU A 57 16.72 1.39 5.79
C LEU A 57 17.27 2.43 6.78
N ASP A 58 18.05 3.40 6.32
CA ASP A 58 18.57 4.50 7.15
C ASP A 58 17.45 5.35 7.74
N LEU A 59 16.44 5.68 6.94
CA LEU A 59 15.29 6.44 7.43
C LEU A 59 14.46 5.60 8.39
N ALA A 60 14.17 4.34 8.04
CA ALA A 60 13.44 3.41 8.90
C ALA A 60 14.12 3.23 10.26
N ALA A 61 15.45 3.23 10.32
CA ALA A 61 16.21 3.14 11.57
C ALA A 61 16.02 4.33 12.51
N ARG A 62 15.66 5.51 11.98
CA ARG A 62 15.47 6.77 12.74
C ARG A 62 14.03 7.04 13.16
N ILE A 63 13.09 6.19 12.73
CA ILE A 63 11.67 6.32 13.08
C ILE A 63 11.43 5.69 14.46
N GLU A 64 10.72 6.38 15.33
CA GLU A 64 10.23 5.82 16.59
C GLU A 64 8.78 5.35 16.43
N LEU A 65 8.38 4.30 17.14
CA LEU A 65 7.02 3.76 17.11
C LEU A 65 6.54 3.48 18.52
N GLU A 66 5.40 4.06 18.88
CA GLU A 66 4.86 3.98 20.23
C GLU A 66 3.34 3.75 20.22
N PRO A 67 2.80 3.00 21.18
CA PRO A 67 1.36 2.99 21.42
C PRO A 67 0.92 4.31 22.07
N SER A 68 -0.22 4.85 21.67
CA SER A 68 -0.80 6.06 22.26
C SER A 68 -2.03 5.73 23.09
N SER A 69 -2.11 6.28 24.30
CA SER A 69 -3.29 6.16 25.17
C SER A 69 -4.55 6.72 24.51
N ASN A 70 -4.40 7.72 23.63
CA ASN A 70 -5.49 8.29 22.82
C ASN A 70 -6.13 7.27 21.86
N PHE A 71 -5.44 6.15 21.58
CA PHE A 71 -5.88 5.10 20.66
C PHE A 71 -6.09 3.75 21.36
N ALA A 72 -6.05 3.69 22.69
CA ALA A 72 -6.09 2.44 23.45
C ALA A 72 -7.36 1.61 23.19
N SER A 73 -8.51 2.27 22.98
CA SER A 73 -9.81 1.62 22.74
C SER A 73 -10.23 1.64 21.26
N ALA A 74 -9.34 2.01 20.35
CA ALA A 74 -9.71 2.17 18.94
C ALA A 74 -9.94 0.82 18.23
N PHE A 75 -9.14 -0.19 18.56
CA PHE A 75 -9.23 -1.51 17.93
C PHE A 75 -10.32 -2.39 18.59
N PRO A 76 -11.11 -3.19 17.82
CA PRO A 76 -11.00 -3.42 16.38
C PRO A 76 -11.74 -2.41 15.50
N THR A 77 -12.47 -1.47 16.08
CA THR A 77 -13.31 -0.51 15.35
C THR A 77 -12.51 0.37 14.38
N GLY A 78 -11.24 0.65 14.67
CA GLY A 78 -10.35 1.39 13.80
C GLY A 78 -8.88 1.18 14.13
N THR A 79 -8.03 1.61 13.21
CA THR A 79 -6.57 1.47 13.26
C THR A 79 -5.89 2.84 13.09
N PRO A 80 -6.07 3.78 14.04
CA PRO A 80 -5.56 5.13 13.91
C PRO A 80 -4.03 5.18 14.01
N ALA A 81 -3.44 6.17 13.35
CA ALA A 81 -2.03 6.50 13.50
C ALA A 81 -1.83 8.01 13.50
N ARG A 82 -0.84 8.47 14.24
CA ARG A 82 -0.38 9.85 14.28
C ARG A 82 1.12 9.88 13.97
N VAL A 83 1.52 10.75 13.06
CA VAL A 83 2.94 11.05 12.82
C VAL A 83 3.26 12.36 13.50
N VAL A 84 4.36 12.37 14.25
CA VAL A 84 4.89 13.55 14.94
C VAL A 84 6.33 13.77 14.47
N MET A 85 6.67 14.99 14.07
CA MET A 85 8.02 15.34 13.64
C MET A 85 8.39 16.78 13.97
N ASP A 86 9.68 17.05 14.13
CA ASP A 86 10.23 18.39 14.23
C ASP A 86 11.32 18.53 13.16
N GLN A 87 11.17 19.54 12.30
CA GLN A 87 12.12 19.86 11.22
C GLN A 87 12.96 21.12 11.53
N GLY A 88 13.09 21.49 12.81
CA GLY A 88 13.76 22.71 13.27
C GLY A 88 12.85 23.93 13.32
N LYS A 89 11.54 23.75 13.13
CA LYS A 89 10.51 24.80 13.25
C LYS A 89 9.54 24.55 14.41
N GLY A 90 9.81 23.54 15.22
CA GLY A 90 8.93 23.06 16.28
C GLY A 90 8.17 21.81 15.86
N LEU A 91 7.40 21.29 16.82
CA LEU A 91 6.67 20.04 16.68
C LEU A 91 5.46 20.20 15.74
N GLU A 92 5.41 19.37 14.70
CA GLU A 92 4.27 19.21 13.80
C GLU A 92 3.69 17.80 13.96
N GLU A 93 2.36 17.68 13.91
CA GLU A 93 1.68 16.39 13.96
C GLU A 93 0.55 16.28 12.95
N MET A 94 0.32 15.06 12.47
CA MET A 94 -0.79 14.68 11.61
C MET A 94 -1.41 13.38 12.10
N THR A 95 -2.73 13.38 12.34
CA THR A 95 -3.47 12.21 12.78
C THR A 95 -4.41 11.71 11.69
N VAL A 96 -4.31 10.42 11.36
CA VAL A 96 -5.26 9.70 10.51
C VAL A 96 -6.04 8.73 11.39
N ARG A 97 -7.35 8.99 11.55
CA ARG A 97 -8.23 8.13 12.33
C ARG A 97 -8.71 6.90 11.54
N HIS A 98 -9.02 7.11 10.26
CA HIS A 98 -9.50 6.08 9.35
C HIS A 98 -8.61 6.08 8.10
N PRO A 99 -7.79 5.04 7.87
CA PRO A 99 -6.95 4.97 6.68
C PRO A 99 -7.81 4.91 5.41
N LEU A 100 -7.29 5.40 4.29
CA LEU A 100 -7.99 5.31 3.02
C LEU A 100 -8.22 3.84 2.65
N GLY A 101 -9.48 3.48 2.36
CA GLY A 101 -9.94 2.11 2.16
C GLY A 101 -10.65 1.50 3.37
N ASP A 102 -10.65 2.17 4.53
CA ASP A 102 -11.50 1.80 5.67
C ASP A 102 -12.99 2.00 5.33
N VAL A 103 -13.89 1.29 6.00
CA VAL A 103 -15.35 1.47 5.80
C VAL A 103 -15.78 2.91 6.07
N ALA A 104 -15.16 3.58 7.03
CA ALA A 104 -15.41 4.99 7.35
C ALA A 104 -14.64 5.98 6.46
N ASN A 105 -13.71 5.51 5.61
CA ASN A 105 -12.97 6.33 4.65
C ASN A 105 -12.72 5.52 3.35
N PRO A 106 -13.79 5.15 2.61
CA PRO A 106 -13.68 4.24 1.48
C PRO A 106 -12.93 4.89 0.33
N LEU A 107 -12.33 4.05 -0.52
CA LEU A 107 -11.82 4.49 -1.82
C LEU A 107 -13.01 4.87 -2.72
N SER A 108 -12.86 5.96 -3.49
CA SER A 108 -13.77 6.23 -4.60
C SER A 108 -13.58 5.21 -5.72
N THR A 109 -14.56 5.07 -6.61
CA THR A 109 -14.47 4.19 -7.78
C THR A 109 -13.23 4.51 -8.62
N GLU A 110 -12.94 5.79 -8.83
CA GLU A 110 -11.78 6.26 -9.58
C GLU A 110 -10.48 5.85 -8.89
N GLN A 111 -10.42 5.96 -7.55
CA GLN A 111 -9.25 5.53 -6.79
C GLN A 111 -9.05 4.01 -6.81
N VAL A 112 -10.14 3.23 -6.85
CA VAL A 112 -10.07 1.77 -7.05
C VAL A 112 -9.52 1.42 -8.43
N VAL A 113 -10.01 2.11 -9.47
CA VAL A 113 -9.53 1.94 -10.85
C VAL A 113 -8.04 2.28 -10.98
N GLU A 114 -7.63 3.44 -10.44
CA GLU A 114 -6.22 3.85 -10.44
C GLU A 114 -5.33 2.85 -9.69
N LYS A 115 -5.79 2.36 -8.53
CA LYS A 115 -5.08 1.32 -7.79
C LYS A 115 -4.93 0.03 -8.59
N PHE A 116 -5.98 -0.40 -9.30
CA PHE A 116 -5.92 -1.57 -10.18
C PHE A 116 -4.90 -1.40 -11.30
N LYS A 117 -4.97 -0.27 -12.03
CA LYS A 117 -4.00 0.06 -13.10
C LYS A 117 -2.58 0.07 -12.57
N ASN A 118 -2.37 0.72 -11.43
CA ASN A 118 -1.06 0.81 -10.81
C ASN A 118 -0.51 -0.56 -10.42
N ILE A 119 -1.26 -1.38 -9.67
CA ILE A 119 -0.78 -2.70 -9.19
C ILE A 119 -0.51 -3.65 -10.37
N SER A 120 -1.29 -3.55 -11.45
CA SER A 120 -1.19 -4.45 -12.59
C SER A 120 -0.24 -3.98 -13.70
N ARG A 121 0.28 -2.74 -13.65
CA ARG A 121 1.08 -2.12 -14.73
C ARG A 121 2.29 -2.91 -15.21
N LYS A 122 2.92 -3.70 -14.33
CA LYS A 122 4.09 -4.53 -14.68
C LYS A 122 3.71 -5.84 -15.38
N ASN A 123 2.46 -6.28 -15.23
CA ASN A 123 2.00 -7.59 -15.68
C ASN A 123 0.93 -7.53 -16.78
N LEU A 124 0.18 -6.42 -16.88
CA LEU A 124 -0.90 -6.23 -17.84
C LEU A 124 -0.63 -4.99 -18.69
N HIS A 125 -0.74 -5.15 -20.01
CA HIS A 125 -0.69 -4.03 -20.95
C HIS A 125 -1.88 -3.07 -20.69
N PRO A 126 -1.72 -1.73 -20.83
CA PRO A 126 -2.78 -0.76 -20.54
C PRO A 126 -4.11 -1.04 -21.26
N ARG A 127 -4.04 -1.46 -22.53
CA ARG A 127 -5.23 -1.87 -23.29
C ARG A 127 -6.00 -2.98 -22.58
N TRP A 128 -5.29 -3.97 -22.06
CA TRP A 128 -5.92 -5.11 -21.40
C TRP A 128 -6.49 -4.73 -20.02
N GLN A 129 -5.85 -3.80 -19.31
CA GLN A 129 -6.42 -3.20 -18.10
C GLN A 129 -7.78 -2.56 -18.39
N GLU A 130 -7.89 -1.79 -19.48
CA GLU A 130 -9.16 -1.15 -19.88
C GLU A 130 -10.22 -2.17 -20.30
N GLU A 131 -9.85 -3.25 -21.00
CA GLU A 131 -10.79 -4.32 -21.36
C GLU A 131 -11.38 -5.01 -20.12
N ILE A 132 -10.55 -5.30 -19.11
CA ILE A 132 -10.99 -5.86 -17.83
C ILE A 132 -11.91 -4.86 -17.09
N LEU A 133 -11.50 -3.60 -16.99
CA LEU A 133 -12.29 -2.55 -16.31
C LEU A 133 -13.65 -2.34 -16.97
N THR A 134 -13.68 -2.34 -18.31
CA THR A 134 -14.91 -2.24 -19.09
C THR A 134 -15.83 -3.43 -18.82
N ALA A 135 -15.28 -4.64 -18.82
CA ALA A 135 -16.05 -5.85 -18.53
C ALA A 135 -16.62 -5.89 -17.10
N ILE A 136 -15.86 -5.39 -16.11
CA ILE A 136 -16.33 -5.23 -14.73
C ILE A 136 -17.50 -4.23 -14.67
N GLY A 137 -17.38 -3.08 -15.34
CA GLY A 137 -18.44 -2.07 -15.37
C GLY A 137 -19.74 -2.55 -16.04
N GLY A 138 -19.66 -3.56 -16.92
CA GLY A 138 -20.81 -4.17 -17.59
C GLY A 138 -21.40 -5.40 -16.88
N LEU A 139 -20.96 -5.77 -15.68
CA LEU A 139 -21.37 -7.04 -15.04
C LEU A 139 -22.88 -7.18 -14.85
N GLU A 140 -23.56 -6.12 -14.44
CA GLU A 140 -25.01 -6.15 -14.18
C GLU A 140 -25.84 -6.33 -15.47
N THR A 141 -25.30 -5.93 -16.63
CA THR A 141 -26.03 -5.92 -17.91
C THR A 141 -25.59 -7.06 -18.84
N ALA A 142 -24.30 -7.32 -18.94
CA ALA A 142 -23.69 -8.30 -19.84
C ALA A 142 -23.28 -9.61 -19.15
N GLY A 143 -23.39 -9.68 -17.82
CA GLY A 143 -23.01 -10.85 -17.02
C GLY A 143 -21.50 -11.13 -17.03
N PHE A 144 -21.12 -12.31 -16.56
CA PHE A 144 -19.72 -12.73 -16.46
C PHE A 144 -18.98 -13.09 -17.76
N PRO A 145 -19.62 -13.50 -18.88
CA PRO A 145 -18.88 -13.96 -20.06
C PRO A 145 -17.83 -12.98 -20.62
N PRO A 146 -18.10 -11.66 -20.74
CA PRO A 146 -17.10 -10.70 -21.20
C PRO A 146 -15.89 -10.61 -20.25
N LEU A 147 -16.13 -10.65 -18.94
CA LEU A 147 -15.05 -10.62 -17.95
C LEU A 147 -14.21 -11.91 -18.01
N LEU A 148 -14.85 -13.07 -18.14
CA LEU A 148 -14.14 -14.34 -18.28
C LEU A 148 -13.31 -14.40 -19.56
N ALA A 149 -13.79 -13.83 -20.67
CA ALA A 149 -13.03 -13.70 -21.90
C ALA A 149 -11.80 -12.80 -21.68
N ALA A 150 -12.00 -11.61 -21.13
CA ALA A 150 -10.92 -10.67 -20.83
C ALA A 150 -9.85 -11.31 -19.91
N LEU A 151 -10.24 -12.07 -18.89
CA LEU A 151 -9.27 -12.71 -17.98
C LEU A 151 -8.49 -13.89 -18.62
N ARG A 152 -9.02 -14.53 -19.67
CA ARG A 152 -8.35 -15.66 -20.34
C ARG A 152 -7.28 -15.20 -21.34
N ASP A 153 -7.62 -14.20 -22.15
CA ASP A 153 -6.86 -13.92 -23.37
C ASP A 153 -5.48 -13.31 -23.13
N GLY A 154 -5.26 -12.55 -22.07
CA GLY A 154 -3.93 -11.98 -21.83
C GLY A 154 -2.96 -12.89 -21.07
N THR A 155 -3.31 -14.16 -20.81
CA THR A 155 -2.31 -15.17 -20.44
C THR A 155 -1.41 -15.56 -21.62
N ALA A 156 -1.81 -15.24 -22.86
CA ALA A 156 -1.06 -15.57 -24.06
C ALA A 156 0.12 -14.62 -24.35
N ASP A 157 0.07 -13.36 -23.90
CA ASP A 157 1.00 -12.29 -24.30
C ASP A 157 2.16 -12.07 -23.30
N VAL A 158 2.16 -12.78 -22.15
CA VAL A 158 3.25 -12.72 -21.14
C VAL A 158 4.38 -13.73 -21.44
N ARG A 159 4.31 -14.47 -22.55
CA ARG A 159 5.45 -15.28 -23.02
C ARG A 159 6.57 -14.33 -23.41
N HIS A 160 7.64 -14.34 -22.60
CA HIS A 160 8.81 -13.48 -22.73
C HIS A 160 9.29 -13.34 -24.18
N PRO A 161 9.79 -12.17 -24.60
CA PRO A 161 10.62 -12.11 -25.79
C PRO A 161 11.83 -13.06 -25.61
N PRO A 162 12.31 -13.74 -26.67
CA PRO A 162 13.48 -14.59 -26.57
C PRO A 162 14.66 -13.76 -26.03
N LYS A 163 15.40 -14.33 -25.08
CA LYS A 163 16.69 -13.77 -24.67
C LYS A 163 17.61 -13.84 -25.89
N GLU A 164 18.05 -12.68 -26.38
CA GLU A 164 19.21 -12.57 -27.27
C GLU A 164 20.49 -12.95 -26.51
#